data_AF-A0A662FRF7-F1
#
_entry.id   AF-A0A662FRF7-F1
#
_cell.length_a   1.000
_cell.length_b   1.000
_cell.length_c   1.000
_cell.angle_alpha   90.00
_cell.angle_beta   90.00
_cell.angle_gamma   90.00
#
_symmetry.space_group_name_H-M   'P 1'
#
loop_
_entity.id
_entity.type
_entity.pdbx_description
1 polymer ?
#
loop_
_entity_poly.entity_id
_entity_poly.type
_entity_poly.pdbx_seq_one_letter_code
_entity_poly.pdbx_strand_id
1 'polypeptide(L)'
;SIIYAIIEWFSRDRVIKTISGERAFVFIGSEAYYGKIHVPPRSGGGFEILFPPEGILNPKTLLAFLLENYKETGDKKFLEEAEALIEDLKKKGIISKEITLEQIPIDPWAPPSLVSRKITTDEIKNIHMICIFKHLLTEEERKRRWKELEKLYHPPFFNKIKRKIYNSLAYVKDKIASTATKTTYTFMTPLPMELKKGVEDLEKKAIGTIGSIYDALLENSIGRLITIQVQDVDGETKLYQGVLREYSNNYISVYDIDYRVQMVAKYSGENILKGYPKPIFKLYGKMIREPQHLAIESLNFDDENKTISFKLRNIRDELIKVEKIQLASNSVTVNRVLKPHEAIDVKMNSESPTPLIEVFYEICREADVIWPRAKVKVVGLGDYPSTLLRSILFRKIFR
;
A
#
# COMPACT_ATOMS: atom_id res chain seq x y z
N SER A 1 -19.48 29.10 -3.75
CA SER A 1 -19.33 29.70 -2.40
C SER A 1 -18.08 29.14 -1.74
N ILE A 2 -17.29 30.02 -1.10
CA ILE A 2 -16.03 29.70 -0.41
C ILE A 2 -16.22 28.63 0.67
N ILE A 3 -17.40 28.60 1.30
CA ILE A 3 -17.75 27.63 2.35
C ILE A 3 -17.77 26.20 1.80
N TYR A 4 -18.36 25.97 0.62
CA TYR A 4 -18.36 24.63 0.01
C TYR A 4 -16.95 24.17 -0.37
N ALA A 5 -16.10 25.09 -0.83
CA ALA A 5 -14.70 24.78 -1.11
C ALA A 5 -13.93 24.38 0.16
N ILE A 6 -14.19 25.06 1.29
CA ILE A 6 -13.62 24.70 2.60
C ILE A 6 -14.16 23.34 3.09
N ILE A 7 -15.46 23.10 2.98
CA ILE A 7 -16.09 21.83 3.35
C ILE A 7 -15.50 20.67 2.54
N GLU A 8 -15.36 20.82 1.23
CA GLU A 8 -14.71 19.81 0.38
C GLU A 8 -13.22 19.64 0.71
N TRP A 9 -12.55 20.74 1.10
CA TRP A 9 -11.16 20.70 1.54
C TRP A 9 -10.97 19.93 2.86
N PHE A 10 -11.98 19.86 3.73
CA PHE A 10 -11.96 19.03 4.94
C PHE A 10 -12.70 17.70 4.83
N SER A 11 -13.45 17.46 3.74
CA SER A 11 -14.27 16.25 3.60
C SER A 11 -13.49 14.99 3.24
N ARG A 12 -12.23 15.12 2.79
CA ARG A 12 -11.37 13.97 2.49
C ARG A 12 -10.11 14.04 3.33
N ASP A 13 -9.61 12.88 3.74
CA ASP A 13 -8.39 12.77 4.53
C ASP A 13 -7.19 13.35 3.76
N ARG A 14 -6.42 14.23 4.40
CA ARG A 14 -5.32 14.95 3.72
C ARG A 14 -4.19 14.04 3.27
N VAL A 15 -3.96 12.90 3.94
CA VAL A 15 -2.98 11.90 3.53
C VAL A 15 -3.50 11.14 2.31
N ILE A 16 -4.74 10.66 2.35
CA ILE A 16 -5.34 9.92 1.23
C ILE A 16 -5.46 10.77 -0.03
N LYS A 17 -5.64 12.09 0.09
CA LYS A 17 -5.57 13.01 -1.06
C LYS A 17 -4.25 12.95 -1.81
N THR A 18 -3.12 12.69 -1.13
CA THR A 18 -1.80 12.68 -1.77
C THR A 18 -1.61 11.49 -2.72
N ILE A 19 -2.42 10.44 -2.56
CA ILE A 19 -2.39 9.24 -3.41
C ILE A 19 -3.59 9.13 -4.33
N SER A 20 -4.52 10.10 -4.31
CA SER A 20 -5.66 10.09 -5.21
C SER A 20 -5.19 10.24 -6.65
N GLY A 21 -5.55 9.28 -7.50
CA GLY A 21 -5.13 9.18 -8.89
C GLY A 21 -3.85 8.35 -9.10
N GLU A 22 -3.16 7.96 -8.03
CA GLU A 22 -1.96 7.14 -8.09
C GLU A 22 -2.32 5.64 -8.14
N ARG A 23 -1.41 4.83 -8.66
CA ARG A 23 -1.49 3.37 -8.53
C ARG A 23 -0.79 2.92 -7.25
N ALA A 24 -1.50 2.14 -6.43
CA ALA A 24 -0.99 1.67 -5.15
C ALA A 24 -1.55 0.27 -4.82
N PHE A 25 -0.86 -0.44 -3.93
CA PHE A 25 -1.37 -1.60 -3.24
C PHE A 25 -2.08 -1.17 -1.97
N VAL A 26 -3.24 -1.74 -1.69
CA VAL A 26 -3.96 -1.57 -0.43
C VAL A 26 -4.08 -2.93 0.23
N PHE A 27 -3.49 -3.06 1.42
CA PHE A 27 -3.43 -4.30 2.18
C PHE A 27 -4.55 -4.35 3.21
N ILE A 28 -5.39 -5.38 3.15
CA ILE A 28 -6.56 -5.58 4.00
C ILE A 28 -6.56 -7.04 4.43
N GLY A 29 -6.34 -7.32 5.72
CA GLY A 29 -6.10 -8.67 6.20
C GLY A 29 -4.95 -9.34 5.44
N SER A 30 -5.19 -10.54 4.92
CA SER A 30 -4.24 -11.32 4.11
C SER A 30 -4.32 -11.04 2.61
N GLU A 31 -5.05 -10.01 2.19
CA GLU A 31 -5.25 -9.64 0.79
C GLU A 31 -4.60 -8.30 0.47
N ALA A 32 -4.14 -8.16 -0.77
CA ALA A 32 -3.55 -6.94 -1.30
C ALA A 32 -4.17 -6.61 -2.67
N TYR A 33 -4.75 -5.42 -2.78
CA TYR A 33 -5.44 -4.94 -3.97
C TYR A 33 -4.63 -3.87 -4.67
N TYR A 34 -4.28 -4.10 -5.93
CA TYR A 34 -3.55 -3.14 -6.75
C TYR A 34 -4.46 -2.41 -7.73
N GLY A 35 -4.37 -1.08 -7.76
CA GLY A 35 -5.09 -0.31 -8.75
C GLY A 35 -4.91 1.19 -8.57
N LYS A 36 -5.58 1.94 -9.45
CA LYS A 36 -5.64 3.40 -9.36
C LYS A 36 -6.60 3.80 -8.25
N ILE A 37 -6.11 4.56 -7.28
CA ILE A 37 -6.90 5.03 -6.15
C ILE A 37 -7.80 6.18 -6.59
N HIS A 38 -9.10 6.02 -6.44
CA HIS A 38 -10.10 7.04 -6.69
C HIS A 38 -10.79 7.42 -5.39
N VAL A 39 -10.70 8.69 -4.98
CA VAL A 39 -11.28 9.19 -3.74
C VAL A 39 -12.47 10.09 -4.09
N PRO A 40 -13.71 9.57 -4.08
CA PRO A 40 -14.87 10.37 -4.45
C PRO A 40 -15.07 11.54 -3.46
N PRO A 41 -15.66 12.65 -3.91
CA PRO A 41 -16.07 13.72 -2.99
C PRO A 41 -17.09 13.17 -1.98
N ARG A 42 -17.01 13.65 -0.72
CA ARG A 42 -17.96 13.32 0.36
C ARG A 42 -18.05 11.82 0.70
N SER A 43 -17.02 11.03 0.40
CA SER A 43 -16.98 9.58 0.66
C SER A 43 -16.82 9.19 2.13
N GLY A 44 -16.76 10.15 3.06
CA GLY A 44 -16.50 9.87 4.47
C GLY A 44 -15.12 9.26 4.75
N GLY A 45 -14.17 9.39 3.80
CA GLY A 45 -12.85 8.76 3.88
C GLY A 45 -12.73 7.48 3.04
N GLY A 46 -13.85 6.90 2.60
CA GLY A 46 -13.85 5.76 1.69
C GLY A 46 -13.23 6.10 0.33
N PHE A 47 -12.72 5.10 -0.36
CA PHE A 47 -12.11 5.25 -1.67
C PHE A 47 -12.28 3.96 -2.48
N GLU A 48 -12.00 4.03 -3.77
CA GLU A 48 -12.12 2.92 -4.69
C GLU A 48 -10.78 2.63 -5.35
N ILE A 49 -10.47 1.34 -5.51
CA ILE A 49 -9.26 0.85 -6.15
C ILE A 49 -9.70 0.34 -7.52
N LEU A 50 -9.44 1.11 -8.57
CA LEU A 50 -9.76 0.71 -9.95
C LEU A 50 -8.65 -0.19 -10.47
N PHE A 51 -8.95 -1.45 -10.75
CA PHE A 51 -7.97 -2.40 -11.25
C PHE A 51 -7.48 -2.00 -12.64
N PRO A 52 -6.20 -2.27 -12.98
CA PRO A 52 -5.79 -2.19 -14.36
C PRO A 52 -6.48 -3.31 -15.18
N PRO A 53 -6.53 -3.24 -16.52
CA PRO A 53 -7.26 -4.22 -17.33
C PRO A 53 -6.80 -5.67 -17.13
N GLU A 54 -5.50 -5.90 -16.92
CA GLU A 54 -4.93 -7.20 -16.55
C GLU A 54 -5.38 -7.75 -15.19
N GLY A 55 -6.04 -6.91 -14.40
CA GLY A 55 -6.57 -7.19 -13.07
C GLY A 55 -8.06 -7.44 -13.00
N ILE A 56 -8.78 -7.33 -14.12
CA ILE A 56 -10.23 -7.52 -14.15
C ILE A 56 -10.52 -8.97 -13.76
N LEU A 57 -11.36 -9.15 -12.74
CA LEU A 57 -11.86 -10.46 -12.37
C LEU A 57 -13.05 -10.79 -13.26
N ASN A 58 -13.06 -12.01 -13.80
CA ASN A 58 -14.10 -12.52 -14.70
C ASN A 58 -14.38 -11.59 -15.90
N PRO A 59 -13.37 -11.30 -16.75
CA PRO A 59 -13.53 -10.36 -17.87
C PRO A 59 -14.54 -10.84 -18.93
N LYS A 60 -14.74 -12.16 -19.06
CA LYS A 60 -15.77 -12.72 -19.95
C LYS A 60 -17.18 -12.35 -19.50
N THR A 61 -17.44 -12.29 -18.19
CA THR A 61 -18.73 -11.85 -17.64
C THR A 61 -18.99 -10.38 -17.95
N LEU A 62 -17.95 -9.53 -17.96
CA LEU A 62 -18.10 -8.12 -18.36
C LEU A 62 -18.47 -7.98 -19.84
N LEU A 63 -17.82 -8.76 -20.71
CA LEU A 63 -18.19 -8.83 -22.13
C LEU A 63 -19.63 -9.34 -22.31
N ALA A 64 -20.01 -10.39 -21.58
CA ALA A 64 -21.37 -10.93 -21.62
C ALA A 64 -22.41 -9.88 -21.23
N PHE A 65 -22.16 -9.11 -20.16
CA PHE A 65 -23.03 -8.01 -19.73
C PHE A 65 -23.21 -6.94 -20.81
N LEU A 66 -22.13 -6.49 -21.46
CA LEU A 66 -22.22 -5.51 -22.55
C LEU A 66 -23.05 -6.05 -23.72
N LEU A 67 -22.81 -7.30 -24.11
CA LEU A 67 -23.55 -7.96 -25.20
C LEU A 67 -25.03 -8.15 -24.85
N GLU A 68 -25.36 -8.49 -23.60
CA GLU A 68 -26.73 -8.61 -23.11
C GLU A 68 -27.46 -7.26 -23.18
N ASN A 69 -26.86 -6.18 -22.67
CA ASN A 69 -27.45 -4.84 -22.74
C ASN A 69 -27.65 -4.37 -24.18
N TYR A 70 -26.72 -4.67 -25.10
CA TYR A 70 -26.91 -4.38 -26.52
C TYR A 70 -28.12 -5.14 -27.09
N LYS A 71 -28.25 -6.44 -26.80
CA LYS A 71 -29.38 -7.26 -27.27
C LYS A 71 -30.72 -6.76 -26.74
N GLU A 72 -30.77 -6.31 -25.50
CA GLU A 72 -32.00 -5.83 -24.86
C GLU A 72 -32.39 -4.41 -25.30
N THR A 73 -31.42 -3.51 -25.44
CA THR A 73 -31.67 -2.08 -25.67
C THR A 73 -31.53 -1.65 -27.13
N GLY A 74 -30.75 -2.38 -27.93
CA GLY A 74 -30.33 -1.98 -29.27
C GLY A 74 -29.29 -0.84 -29.31
N ASP A 75 -28.78 -0.38 -28.15
CA ASP A 75 -27.80 0.71 -28.09
C ASP A 75 -26.41 0.23 -28.54
N LYS A 76 -25.99 0.67 -29.72
CA LYS A 76 -24.71 0.31 -30.35
C LYS A 76 -23.50 0.65 -29.50
N LYS A 77 -23.61 1.59 -28.56
CA LYS A 77 -22.49 1.94 -27.68
C LYS A 77 -22.01 0.75 -26.85
N PHE A 78 -22.92 -0.12 -26.39
CA PHE A 78 -22.54 -1.33 -25.67
C PHE A 78 -21.75 -2.31 -26.55
N LEU A 79 -22.14 -2.43 -27.82
CA LEU A 79 -21.41 -3.27 -28.78
C LEU A 79 -20.01 -2.70 -29.06
N GLU A 80 -19.91 -1.40 -29.32
CA GLU A 80 -18.62 -0.71 -29.53
C GLU A 80 -17.68 -0.85 -28.32
N GLU A 81 -18.22 -0.73 -27.10
CA GLU A 81 -17.46 -0.94 -25.87
C GLU A 81 -17.01 -2.40 -25.71
N ALA A 82 -17.85 -3.37 -26.08
CA ALA A 82 -17.51 -4.79 -26.05
C ALA A 82 -16.41 -5.14 -27.07
N GLU A 83 -16.49 -4.60 -28.29
CA GLU A 83 -15.49 -4.74 -29.35
C GLU A 83 -14.14 -4.12 -28.93
N ALA A 84 -14.16 -2.91 -28.38
CA ALA A 84 -12.94 -2.28 -27.88
C ALA A 84 -12.32 -3.07 -26.71
N LEU A 85 -13.16 -3.58 -25.80
CA LEU A 85 -12.71 -4.34 -24.64
C LEU A 85 -12.13 -5.70 -25.03
N ILE A 86 -12.78 -6.47 -25.90
CA ILE A 86 -12.29 -7.80 -26.30
C ILE A 86 -10.93 -7.69 -26.99
N GLU A 87 -10.71 -6.67 -27.82
CA GLU A 87 -9.43 -6.44 -28.49
C GLU A 87 -8.32 -6.03 -27.51
N ASP A 88 -8.60 -5.17 -26.52
CA ASP A 88 -7.62 -4.85 -25.47
C ASP A 88 -7.26 -6.09 -24.63
N LEU A 89 -8.25 -6.92 -24.27
CA LEU A 89 -8.05 -8.15 -23.51
C LEU A 89 -7.21 -9.18 -24.30
N LYS A 90 -7.45 -9.33 -25.61
CA LYS A 90 -6.65 -10.18 -26.51
C LYS A 90 -5.22 -9.68 -26.63
N LYS A 91 -5.03 -8.37 -26.85
CA LYS A 91 -3.71 -7.74 -26.97
C LYS A 91 -2.86 -7.94 -25.73
N LYS A 92 -3.49 -7.97 -24.55
CA LYS A 92 -2.84 -8.20 -23.26
C LYS A 92 -2.70 -9.68 -22.88
N GLY A 93 -3.20 -10.60 -23.72
CA GLY A 93 -3.14 -12.04 -23.47
C GLY A 93 -3.98 -12.49 -22.26
N ILE A 94 -5.01 -11.72 -21.90
CA ILE A 94 -5.92 -12.05 -20.80
C ILE A 94 -6.95 -13.10 -21.25
N ILE A 95 -7.35 -13.02 -22.52
CA ILE A 95 -8.19 -14.01 -23.20
C ILE A 95 -7.47 -14.53 -24.44
N SER A 96 -7.90 -15.69 -24.96
CA SER A 96 -7.34 -16.28 -26.19
C SER A 96 -7.56 -15.34 -27.38
N LYS A 97 -6.61 -15.32 -28.31
CA LYS A 97 -6.66 -14.41 -29.47
C LYS A 97 -7.76 -14.80 -30.46
N GLU A 98 -8.14 -16.06 -30.45
CA GLU A 98 -9.09 -16.69 -31.36
C GLU A 98 -10.55 -16.49 -30.92
N ILE A 99 -10.79 -16.08 -29.67
CA ILE A 99 -12.14 -15.92 -29.15
C ILE A 99 -12.86 -14.74 -29.81
N THR A 100 -14.11 -14.95 -30.21
CA THR A 100 -14.97 -13.89 -30.76
C THR A 100 -16.08 -13.53 -29.78
N LEU A 101 -16.76 -12.39 -30.00
CA LEU A 101 -17.84 -11.93 -29.12
C LEU A 101 -19.03 -12.91 -29.11
N GLU A 102 -19.32 -13.57 -30.22
CA GLU A 102 -20.41 -14.54 -30.36
C GLU A 102 -20.19 -15.79 -29.50
N GLN A 103 -18.93 -16.08 -29.18
CA GLN A 103 -18.55 -17.23 -28.35
C GLN A 103 -18.58 -16.93 -26.85
N ILE A 104 -18.89 -15.69 -26.45
CA ILE A 104 -19.01 -15.31 -25.04
C ILE A 104 -20.39 -15.75 -24.53
N PRO A 105 -20.46 -16.74 -23.61
CA PRO A 105 -21.73 -17.18 -23.08
C PRO A 105 -22.32 -16.11 -22.15
N ILE A 106 -23.62 -15.86 -22.28
CA ILE A 106 -24.39 -15.10 -21.30
C ILE A 106 -24.88 -16.11 -20.26
N ASP A 107 -24.17 -16.17 -19.14
CA ASP A 107 -24.42 -17.12 -18.04
C ASP A 107 -24.74 -16.32 -16.76
N PRO A 108 -26.02 -16.26 -16.34
CA PRO A 108 -26.44 -15.59 -15.11
C PRO A 108 -25.83 -16.18 -13.83
N TRP A 109 -25.33 -17.41 -13.87
CA TRP A 109 -24.70 -18.09 -12.74
C TRP A 109 -23.18 -17.93 -12.73
N ALA A 110 -22.59 -17.34 -13.77
CA ALA A 110 -21.18 -17.01 -13.78
C ALA A 110 -20.85 -15.98 -12.69
N PRO A 111 -19.66 -16.05 -12.07
CA PRO A 111 -19.27 -15.07 -11.08
C PRO A 111 -19.22 -13.66 -11.71
N PRO A 112 -19.63 -12.62 -10.96
CA PRO A 112 -19.73 -11.27 -11.48
C PRO A 112 -18.35 -10.74 -11.88
N SER A 113 -18.34 -9.85 -12.87
CA SER A 113 -17.12 -9.11 -13.19
C SER A 113 -16.79 -8.10 -12.09
N LEU A 114 -15.51 -7.99 -11.73
CA LEU A 114 -15.03 -6.98 -10.80
C LEU A 114 -13.85 -6.24 -11.42
N VAL A 115 -14.08 -4.95 -11.71
CA VAL A 115 -13.07 -4.02 -12.25
C VAL A 115 -12.49 -3.11 -11.16
N SER A 116 -13.04 -3.17 -9.95
CA SER A 116 -12.62 -2.35 -8.84
C SER A 116 -12.93 -2.98 -7.49
N ARG A 117 -12.29 -2.44 -6.44
CA ARG A 117 -12.62 -2.71 -5.04
C ARG A 117 -12.94 -1.39 -4.33
N LYS A 118 -14.19 -1.23 -3.90
CA LYS A 118 -14.61 -0.11 -3.05
C LYS A 118 -14.23 -0.39 -1.61
N ILE A 119 -13.62 0.58 -0.94
CA ILE A 119 -13.26 0.52 0.47
C ILE A 119 -14.19 1.47 1.22
N THR A 120 -15.07 0.91 2.04
CA THR A 120 -16.01 1.68 2.84
C THR A 120 -15.34 2.27 4.08
N THR A 121 -16.00 3.22 4.73
CA THR A 121 -15.51 3.85 5.96
C THR A 121 -15.27 2.85 7.09
N ASP A 122 -16.07 1.78 7.16
CA ASP A 122 -15.90 0.72 8.17
C ASP A 122 -14.68 -0.15 7.88
N GLU A 123 -14.41 -0.43 6.60
CA GLU A 123 -13.27 -1.23 6.16
C GLU A 123 -11.93 -0.50 6.28
N ILE A 124 -11.93 0.83 6.36
CA ILE A 124 -10.72 1.64 6.58
C ILE A 124 -9.94 1.16 7.80
N LYS A 125 -10.63 0.77 8.87
CA LYS A 125 -10.01 0.26 10.11
C LYS A 125 -9.23 -1.04 9.88
N ASN A 126 -9.61 -1.81 8.88
CA ASN A 126 -9.00 -3.10 8.53
C ASN A 126 -7.81 -2.95 7.58
N ILE A 127 -7.59 -1.77 6.99
CA ILE A 127 -6.40 -1.49 6.20
C ILE A 127 -5.17 -1.69 7.08
N HIS A 128 -4.17 -2.44 6.61
CA HIS A 128 -2.87 -2.55 7.26
C HIS A 128 -1.92 -1.47 6.75
N MET A 129 -1.88 -1.29 5.43
CA MET A 129 -1.13 -0.22 4.79
C MET A 129 -1.64 0.05 3.38
N ILE A 130 -1.24 1.20 2.84
CA ILE A 130 -1.28 1.50 1.41
C ILE A 130 0.16 1.71 0.97
N CYS A 131 0.62 1.00 -0.05
CA CYS A 131 2.02 0.95 -0.42
C CYS A 131 2.19 1.18 -1.93
N ILE A 132 3.19 1.97 -2.28
CA ILE A 132 3.59 2.26 -3.66
C ILE A 132 5.04 1.83 -3.82
N PHE A 133 5.25 0.67 -4.44
CA PHE A 133 6.59 0.17 -4.71
C PHE A 133 7.23 0.93 -5.86
N LYS A 134 8.42 1.50 -5.63
CA LYS A 134 9.09 2.37 -6.62
C LYS A 134 9.48 1.64 -7.90
N HIS A 135 9.79 0.34 -7.82
CA HIS A 135 10.14 -0.48 -8.98
C HIS A 135 8.96 -0.70 -9.94
N LEU A 136 7.72 -0.43 -9.51
CA LEU A 136 6.52 -0.53 -10.35
C LEU A 136 6.11 0.81 -10.97
N LEU A 137 6.76 1.90 -10.57
CA LEU A 137 6.51 3.22 -11.13
C LEU A 137 7.16 3.35 -12.50
N THR A 138 6.43 3.96 -13.43
CA THR A 138 6.97 4.46 -14.69
C THR A 138 8.03 5.53 -14.42
N GLU A 139 8.89 5.81 -15.41
CA GLU A 139 9.92 6.84 -15.29
C GLU A 139 9.34 8.23 -15.00
N GLU A 140 8.18 8.56 -15.57
CA GLU A 140 7.48 9.83 -15.33
C GLU A 140 6.97 9.93 -13.89
N GLU A 141 6.34 8.86 -13.39
CA GLU A 141 5.87 8.77 -12.01
C GLU A 141 7.05 8.88 -11.03
N ARG A 142 8.16 8.19 -11.30
CA ARG A 142 9.37 8.23 -10.47
C ARG A 142 9.98 9.63 -10.42
N LYS A 143 10.10 10.31 -11.56
CA LYS A 143 10.57 11.71 -11.63
C LYS A 143 9.68 12.66 -10.84
N ARG A 144 8.36 12.50 -10.94
CA ARG A 144 7.41 13.31 -10.16
C ARG A 144 7.59 13.08 -8.66
N ARG A 145 7.74 11.81 -8.23
CA ARG A 145 7.99 11.45 -6.84
C ARG A 145 9.30 12.02 -6.30
N TRP A 146 10.39 11.97 -7.07
CA TRP A 146 11.65 12.62 -6.67
C TRP A 146 11.52 14.12 -6.49
N LYS A 147 10.81 14.82 -7.39
CA LYS A 147 10.52 16.25 -7.24
C LYS A 147 9.68 16.55 -5.99
N GLU A 148 8.79 15.64 -5.60
CA GLU A 148 8.02 15.79 -4.37
C GLU A 148 8.88 15.58 -3.12
N LEU A 149 9.74 14.56 -3.13
CA LEU A 149 10.69 14.28 -2.05
C LEU A 149 11.69 15.44 -1.86
N GLU A 150 12.21 16.00 -2.94
CA GLU A 150 13.09 17.18 -2.90
C GLU A 150 12.38 18.38 -2.24
N LYS A 151 11.13 18.65 -2.63
CA LYS A 151 10.32 19.72 -2.04
C LYS A 151 9.95 19.47 -0.58
N LEU A 152 9.99 18.23 -0.10
CA LEU A 152 9.78 17.91 1.31
C LEU A 152 10.97 18.31 2.17
N TYR A 153 12.18 18.03 1.71
CA TYR A 153 13.40 18.45 2.39
C TYR A 153 13.56 19.97 2.37
N HIS A 154 13.14 20.61 1.28
CA HIS A 154 13.25 22.07 1.10
C HIS A 154 11.89 22.70 0.77
N PRO A 155 10.98 22.81 1.75
CA PRO A 155 9.62 23.28 1.49
C PRO A 155 9.61 24.76 1.10
N PRO A 156 8.99 25.12 -0.04
CA PRO A 156 8.88 26.51 -0.47
C PRO A 156 7.98 27.31 0.49
N PHE A 157 8.20 28.63 0.56
CA PHE A 157 7.53 29.52 1.50
C PHE A 157 5.99 29.47 1.41
N PHE A 158 5.43 29.42 0.21
CA PHE A 158 3.98 29.31 0.00
C PHE A 158 3.38 28.01 0.55
N ASN A 159 4.11 26.89 0.49
CA ASN A 159 3.66 25.63 1.07
C ASN A 159 3.61 25.71 2.61
N LYS A 160 4.56 26.42 3.23
CA LYS A 160 4.54 26.70 4.67
C LYS A 160 3.33 27.54 5.07
N ILE A 161 2.97 28.57 4.29
CA ILE A 161 1.78 29.40 4.55
C ILE A 161 0.50 28.59 4.40
N LYS A 162 0.32 27.85 3.29
CA LYS A 162 -0.87 27.01 3.06
C LYS A 162 -1.08 26.02 4.21
N ARG A 163 0.02 25.43 4.70
CA ARG A 163 0.01 24.50 5.83
C ARG A 163 -0.35 25.20 7.14
N LYS A 164 0.19 26.39 7.41
CA LYS A 164 -0.24 27.22 8.56
C LYS A 164 -1.73 27.53 8.54
N ILE A 165 -2.27 27.97 7.39
CA ILE A 165 -3.70 28.26 7.24
C ILE A 165 -4.54 27.01 7.51
N TYR A 166 -4.17 25.86 6.94
CA TYR A 166 -4.86 24.59 7.19
C TYR A 166 -4.84 24.23 8.67
N ASN A 167 -3.68 24.31 9.32
CA ASN A 167 -3.54 23.97 10.74
C ASN A 167 -4.33 24.93 11.63
N SER A 168 -4.38 26.22 11.31
CA SER A 168 -5.23 27.19 12.02
C SER A 168 -6.71 26.85 11.90
N LEU A 169 -7.19 26.50 10.70
CA LEU A 169 -8.57 26.08 10.48
C LEU A 169 -8.90 24.74 11.18
N ALA A 170 -7.97 23.78 11.14
CA ALA A 170 -8.08 22.52 11.84
C ALA A 170 -8.16 22.71 13.35
N TYR A 171 -7.33 23.57 13.92
CA TYR A 171 -7.37 23.92 15.35
C TYR A 171 -8.71 24.55 15.75
N VAL A 172 -9.27 25.43 14.91
CA VAL A 172 -10.61 26.00 15.15
C VAL A 172 -11.67 24.91 15.13
N LYS A 173 -11.62 23.98 14.16
CA LYS A 173 -12.51 22.82 14.11
C LYS A 173 -12.40 21.96 15.37
N ASP A 174 -11.18 21.63 15.80
CA ASP A 174 -10.93 20.84 17.01
C ASP A 174 -11.48 21.54 18.26
N LYS A 175 -11.27 22.87 18.38
CA LYS A 175 -11.79 23.67 19.49
C LYS A 175 -13.31 23.69 19.53
N ILE A 176 -13.97 23.87 18.39
CA ILE A 176 -15.44 23.82 18.30
C ILE A 176 -15.94 22.43 18.71
N ALA A 177 -15.36 21.35 18.18
CA ALA A 177 -15.75 19.98 18.51
C ALA A 177 -15.52 19.63 19.99
N SER A 178 -14.42 20.11 20.59
CA SER A 178 -14.10 19.88 22.01
C SER A 178 -14.93 20.73 22.98
N THR A 179 -15.60 21.79 22.49
CA THR A 179 -16.34 22.76 23.31
C THR A 179 -17.85 22.64 23.12
N ALA A 180 -18.37 21.45 22.80
CA ALA A 180 -19.81 21.15 22.77
C ALA A 180 -20.48 21.19 24.18
N THR A 181 -19.91 21.95 25.13
CA THR A 181 -20.46 22.19 26.46
C THR A 181 -20.42 23.69 26.77
N LYS A 182 -21.53 24.37 26.46
CA LYS A 182 -21.96 25.71 26.94
C LYS A 182 -21.06 26.95 26.70
N THR A 183 -19.82 26.86 26.23
CA THR A 183 -18.94 28.04 26.07
C THR A 183 -18.89 28.63 24.65
N THR A 184 -19.48 27.96 23.65
CA THR A 184 -19.41 28.37 22.24
C THR A 184 -20.16 29.68 21.95
N TYR A 185 -21.20 30.01 22.73
CA TYR A 185 -21.98 31.24 22.49
C TYR A 185 -21.19 32.53 22.68
N THR A 186 -20.21 32.56 23.59
CA THR A 186 -19.44 33.78 23.89
C THR A 186 -18.35 34.08 22.84
N PHE A 187 -17.84 33.06 22.16
CA PHE A 187 -16.81 33.20 21.12
C PHE A 187 -17.37 33.32 19.69
N MET A 188 -18.65 32.99 19.48
CA MET A 188 -19.32 33.10 18.17
C MET A 188 -19.99 34.46 17.92
N THR A 189 -20.03 35.35 18.91
CA THR A 189 -20.65 36.68 18.83
C THR A 189 -20.14 37.55 17.66
N PRO A 190 -18.84 37.60 17.31
CA PRO A 190 -18.34 38.46 16.24
C PRO A 190 -18.41 37.84 14.84
N LEU A 191 -18.93 36.62 14.66
CA LEU A 191 -18.95 35.95 13.36
C LEU A 191 -20.23 36.29 12.55
N PRO A 192 -20.10 36.52 11.22
CA PRO A 192 -21.24 36.65 10.29
C PRO A 192 -22.25 35.50 10.40
N MET A 193 -23.53 35.82 10.27
CA MET A 193 -24.66 34.88 10.47
C MET A 193 -24.60 33.64 9.55
N GLU A 194 -23.99 33.75 8.37
CA GLU A 194 -23.78 32.65 7.43
C GLU A 194 -22.77 31.61 7.94
N LEU A 195 -21.74 32.06 8.66
CA LEU A 195 -20.77 31.18 9.31
C LEU A 195 -21.37 30.46 10.52
N LYS A 196 -22.29 31.10 11.25
CA LYS A 196 -23.01 30.48 12.36
C LYS A 196 -23.85 29.29 11.90
N LYS A 197 -24.63 29.45 10.82
CA LYS A 197 -25.41 28.35 10.23
C LYS A 197 -24.53 27.21 9.68
N GLY A 198 -23.41 27.55 9.04
CA GLY A 198 -22.44 26.55 8.58
C GLY A 198 -21.78 25.75 9.70
N VAL A 199 -21.62 26.35 10.88
CA VAL A 199 -21.10 25.70 12.09
C VAL A 199 -22.16 24.84 12.77
N GLU A 200 -23.42 25.28 12.84
CA GLU A 200 -24.54 24.47 13.33
C GLU A 200 -24.76 23.20 12.48
N ASP A 201 -24.61 23.31 11.16
CA ASP A 201 -24.66 22.16 10.25
C ASP A 201 -23.44 21.23 10.39
N LEU A 202 -22.28 21.76 10.80
CA LEU A 202 -21.12 20.96 11.18
C LEU A 202 -21.35 20.22 12.50
N GLU A 203 -21.98 20.87 13.48
CA GLU A 203 -22.30 20.30 14.79
C GLU A 203 -23.25 19.10 14.67
N LYS A 204 -24.26 19.20 13.80
CA LYS A 204 -25.19 18.09 13.51
C LYS A 204 -24.55 16.90 12.77
N LYS A 205 -23.41 17.10 12.09
CA LYS A 205 -22.71 16.05 11.33
C LYS A 205 -21.47 15.51 12.03
N ALA A 206 -21.00 16.15 13.10
CA ALA A 206 -19.71 15.86 13.75
C ALA A 206 -19.80 14.94 14.98
N ILE A 207 -20.86 14.16 15.13
CA ILE A 207 -20.89 13.07 16.13
C ILE A 207 -20.07 11.90 15.56
N GLY A 208 -18.75 11.93 15.76
CA GLY A 208 -17.91 10.76 15.53
C GLY A 208 -16.51 11.03 14.98
N THR A 209 -15.68 11.86 15.62
CA THR A 209 -14.21 11.66 15.59
C THR A 209 -13.59 12.38 16.78
N ILE A 210 -13.33 11.68 17.89
CA ILE A 210 -12.58 12.22 19.02
C ILE A 210 -11.09 12.01 18.73
N GLY A 211 -10.40 13.09 18.38
CA GLY A 211 -8.94 13.15 18.20
C GLY A 211 -8.51 14.50 17.60
N SER A 212 -7.48 15.13 18.18
CA SER A 212 -6.96 16.41 17.69
C SER A 212 -6.34 16.26 16.29
N ILE A 213 -6.84 16.99 15.30
CA ILE A 213 -6.36 17.01 13.90
C ILE A 213 -4.91 17.46 13.80
N TYR A 214 -4.43 18.27 14.75
CA TYR A 214 -3.07 18.79 14.80
C TYR A 214 -2.19 18.06 15.82
N ASP A 215 -1.02 17.59 15.38
CA ASP A 215 0.03 16.98 16.22
C ASP A 215 1.34 17.75 16.01
N ALA A 216 1.76 18.51 17.03
CA ALA A 216 2.94 19.38 16.94
C ALA A 216 4.25 18.62 16.74
N LEU A 217 4.37 17.38 17.24
CA LEU A 217 5.58 16.59 17.09
C LEU A 217 5.71 16.06 15.66
N LEU A 218 4.61 15.55 15.11
CA LEU A 218 4.58 15.10 13.72
C LEU A 218 4.75 16.27 12.76
N GLU A 219 4.11 17.41 13.04
CA GLU A 219 4.22 18.61 12.20
C GLU A 219 5.67 19.07 12.03
N ASN A 220 6.45 19.07 13.11
CA ASN A 220 7.87 19.44 13.08
C ASN A 220 8.78 18.36 12.50
N SER A 221 8.25 17.14 12.30
CA SER A 221 8.98 16.00 11.74
C SER A 221 8.78 15.85 10.22
N ILE A 222 7.91 16.65 9.60
CA ILE A 222 7.65 16.56 8.17
C ILE A 222 8.89 16.97 7.36
N GLY A 223 9.19 16.18 6.35
CA GLY A 223 10.39 16.30 5.53
C GLY A 223 11.67 15.84 6.23
N ARG A 224 11.56 15.14 7.38
CA ARG A 224 12.68 14.57 8.11
C ARG A 224 12.65 13.05 8.09
N LEU A 225 13.83 12.44 8.26
CA LEU A 225 13.96 11.01 8.46
C LEU A 225 13.38 10.65 9.84
N ILE A 226 12.39 9.78 9.87
CA ILE A 226 11.76 9.29 11.09
C ILE A 226 11.94 7.78 11.22
N THR A 227 12.01 7.32 12.46
CA THR A 227 11.94 5.90 12.81
C THR A 227 10.52 5.59 13.28
N ILE A 228 9.91 4.60 12.65
CA ILE A 228 8.55 4.15 12.96
C ILE A 228 8.56 2.69 13.37
N GLN A 229 7.68 2.37 14.31
CA GLN A 229 7.34 1.02 14.73
C GLN A 229 5.94 0.72 14.21
N VAL A 230 5.80 -0.34 13.42
CA VAL A 230 4.53 -0.73 12.79
C VAL A 230 4.18 -2.15 13.15
N GLN A 231 2.88 -2.42 13.30
CA GLN A 231 2.35 -3.77 13.22
C GLN A 231 2.14 -4.09 11.74
N ASP A 232 2.99 -4.95 11.19
CA ASP A 232 3.05 -5.23 9.76
C ASP A 232 1.93 -6.23 9.33
N VAL A 233 1.81 -6.50 8.03
CA VAL A 233 0.76 -7.38 7.45
C VAL A 233 0.86 -8.82 7.91
N ASP A 234 2.04 -9.25 8.35
CA ASP A 234 2.31 -10.57 8.92
C ASP A 234 1.99 -10.65 10.42
N GLY A 235 1.62 -9.52 11.04
CA GLY A 235 1.33 -9.41 12.47
C GLY A 235 2.56 -9.14 13.33
N GLU A 236 3.76 -9.13 12.76
CA GLU A 236 4.99 -8.81 13.49
C GLU A 236 5.14 -7.31 13.73
N THR A 237 5.86 -6.96 14.79
CA THR A 237 6.22 -5.57 15.05
C THR A 237 7.58 -5.26 14.45
N LYS A 238 7.60 -4.36 13.47
CA LYS A 238 8.80 -4.03 12.70
C LYS A 238 9.16 -2.56 12.82
N LEU A 239 10.47 -2.30 12.79
CA LEU A 239 11.01 -0.95 12.68
C LEU A 239 11.35 -0.64 11.22
N TYR A 240 10.99 0.55 10.79
CA TYR A 240 11.37 1.12 9.50
C TYR A 240 11.86 2.54 9.68
N GLN A 241 12.68 2.99 8.74
CA GLN A 241 13.07 4.38 8.60
C GLN A 241 12.58 4.91 7.25
N GLY A 242 12.22 6.18 7.22
CA GLY A 242 11.78 6.86 6.00
C GLY A 242 11.43 8.31 6.27
N VAL A 243 11.10 9.07 5.23
CA VAL A 243 10.84 10.51 5.31
C VAL A 243 9.37 10.78 5.58
N LEU A 244 9.04 11.50 6.66
CA LEU A 244 7.65 11.84 6.94
C LEU A 244 7.12 12.80 5.87
N ARG A 245 6.16 12.34 5.05
CA ARG A 245 5.50 13.14 4.01
C ARG A 245 4.39 14.00 4.55
N GLU A 246 3.45 13.34 5.22
CA GLU A 246 2.20 13.92 5.71
C GLU A 246 1.61 13.02 6.78
N TYR A 247 0.79 13.56 7.67
CA TYR A 247 0.01 12.76 8.64
C TYR A 247 -1.43 13.26 8.69
N SER A 248 -2.35 12.50 9.28
CA SER A 248 -3.69 12.94 9.65
C SER A 248 -4.08 12.24 10.95
N ASN A 249 -5.33 12.38 11.39
CA ASN A 249 -5.85 11.58 12.50
C ASN A 249 -5.89 10.08 12.18
N ASN A 250 -6.07 9.75 10.90
CA ASN A 250 -6.29 8.37 10.47
C ASN A 250 -5.03 7.72 9.91
N TYR A 251 -4.12 8.50 9.32
CA TYR A 251 -2.98 7.95 8.58
C TYR A 251 -1.67 8.69 8.81
N ILE A 252 -0.57 8.01 8.55
CA ILE A 252 0.76 8.60 8.40
C ILE A 252 1.33 8.15 7.05
N SER A 253 1.84 9.09 6.26
CA SER A 253 2.52 8.83 5.00
C SER A 253 4.00 9.03 5.17
N VAL A 254 4.77 7.99 4.87
CA VAL A 254 6.22 7.99 4.97
C VAL A 254 6.76 7.53 3.63
N TYR A 255 7.70 8.31 3.08
CA TYR A 255 8.32 8.04 1.79
C TYR A 255 9.66 7.35 2.00
N ASP A 256 10.11 6.69 0.94
CA ASP A 256 11.47 6.13 0.88
C ASP A 256 11.78 5.13 2.00
N ILE A 257 10.94 4.10 2.10
CA ILE A 257 11.08 3.03 3.08
C ILE A 257 11.58 1.77 2.38
N ASP A 258 12.57 1.15 3.00
CA ASP A 258 13.04 -0.20 2.69
C ASP A 258 12.06 -1.24 3.24
N TYR A 259 10.92 -1.39 2.55
CA TYR A 259 9.84 -2.25 2.99
C TYR A 259 10.21 -3.73 2.80
N ARG A 260 9.95 -4.53 3.83
CA ARG A 260 10.28 -5.97 3.85
C ARG A 260 9.06 -6.77 3.42
N VAL A 261 9.12 -7.36 2.24
CA VAL A 261 8.05 -8.18 1.68
C VAL A 261 8.30 -9.64 2.03
N GLN A 262 7.34 -10.28 2.71
CA GLN A 262 7.38 -11.70 2.99
C GLN A 262 7.02 -12.53 1.74
N MET A 263 7.91 -13.47 1.42
CA MET A 263 7.88 -14.31 0.24
C MET A 263 7.91 -15.78 0.62
N VAL A 264 7.33 -16.60 -0.24
CA VAL A 264 7.46 -18.05 -0.20
C VAL A 264 8.00 -18.55 -1.54
N ALA A 265 8.96 -19.47 -1.49
CA ALA A 265 9.41 -20.25 -2.63
C ALA A 265 9.20 -21.73 -2.34
N LYS A 266 8.70 -22.48 -3.33
CA LYS A 266 8.49 -23.93 -3.20
C LYS A 266 9.30 -24.67 -4.24
N TYR A 267 9.98 -25.72 -3.83
CA TYR A 267 10.84 -26.54 -4.68
C TYR A 267 10.42 -28.00 -4.60
N SER A 268 10.55 -28.71 -5.72
CA SER A 268 10.50 -30.16 -5.80
C SER A 268 11.88 -30.63 -6.25
N GLY A 269 12.64 -31.19 -5.30
CA GLY A 269 14.08 -31.36 -5.48
C GLY A 269 14.77 -30.01 -5.66
N GLU A 270 15.57 -29.87 -6.72
CA GLU A 270 16.30 -28.63 -7.04
C GLU A 270 15.45 -27.62 -7.83
N ASN A 271 14.32 -28.07 -8.40
CA ASN A 271 13.52 -27.25 -9.30
C ASN A 271 12.45 -26.46 -8.54
N ILE A 272 12.34 -25.16 -8.84
CA ILE A 272 11.27 -24.32 -8.32
C ILE A 272 9.93 -24.67 -8.97
N LEU A 273 8.86 -24.72 -8.17
CA LEU A 273 7.52 -24.98 -8.67
C LEU A 273 6.95 -23.79 -9.44
N LYS A 274 6.16 -24.09 -10.48
CA LYS A 274 5.49 -23.08 -11.30
C LYS A 274 4.59 -22.18 -10.43
N GLY A 275 4.71 -20.86 -10.62
CA GLY A 275 3.97 -19.86 -9.84
C GLY A 275 4.66 -19.44 -8.55
N TYR A 276 5.88 -19.92 -8.29
CA TYR A 276 6.77 -19.44 -7.24
C TYR A 276 8.02 -18.76 -7.84
N PRO A 277 8.66 -17.84 -7.09
CA PRO A 277 8.25 -17.34 -5.78
C PRO A 277 7.03 -16.42 -5.86
N LYS A 278 6.32 -16.29 -4.74
CA LYS A 278 5.22 -15.33 -4.61
C LYS A 278 5.14 -14.76 -3.20
N PRO A 279 4.53 -13.58 -3.01
CA PRO A 279 4.23 -13.07 -1.69
C PRO A 279 3.27 -14.00 -0.93
N ILE A 280 3.33 -13.96 0.40
CA ILE A 280 2.46 -14.79 1.25
C ILE A 280 0.98 -14.36 1.22
N PHE A 281 0.71 -13.10 0.84
CA PHE A 281 -0.63 -12.53 0.75
C PHE A 281 -1.26 -12.78 -0.62
N LYS A 282 -2.59 -12.79 -0.66
CA LYS A 282 -3.36 -12.95 -1.89
C LYS A 282 -3.42 -11.63 -2.65
N LEU A 283 -2.98 -11.64 -3.90
CA LEU A 283 -2.91 -10.45 -4.77
C LEU A 283 -4.13 -10.36 -5.70
N TYR A 284 -4.70 -9.16 -5.79
CA TYR A 284 -5.76 -8.82 -6.75
C TYR A 284 -5.37 -7.57 -7.57
N GLY A 285 -5.93 -7.44 -8.77
CA GLY A 285 -5.69 -6.32 -9.67
C GLY A 285 -4.37 -6.39 -10.45
N LYS A 286 -3.27 -6.83 -9.84
CA LYS A 286 -2.03 -7.15 -10.60
C LYS A 286 -1.22 -8.20 -9.87
N MET A 287 -0.74 -9.20 -10.61
CA MET A 287 0.28 -10.10 -10.09
C MET A 287 1.62 -9.37 -10.09
N ILE A 288 2.20 -9.17 -8.90
CA ILE A 288 3.63 -8.88 -8.78
C ILE A 288 4.35 -10.16 -9.18
N ARG A 289 5.03 -10.13 -10.32
CA ARG A 289 5.92 -11.21 -10.74
C ARG A 289 7.31 -10.88 -10.24
N GLU A 290 7.62 -11.38 -9.06
CA GLU A 290 8.99 -11.36 -8.57
C GLU A 290 9.79 -12.45 -9.27
N PRO A 291 11.04 -12.18 -9.68
CA PRO A 291 11.88 -13.19 -10.24
C PRO A 291 12.34 -14.18 -9.15
N GLN A 292 12.89 -15.32 -9.55
CA GLN A 292 13.44 -16.28 -8.58
C GLN A 292 14.61 -15.64 -7.81
N HIS A 293 14.56 -15.66 -6.48
CA HIS A 293 15.60 -15.05 -5.64
C HIS A 293 16.58 -16.07 -5.03
N LEU A 294 16.10 -17.28 -4.77
CA LEU A 294 16.86 -18.35 -4.13
C LEU A 294 16.94 -19.56 -5.06
N ALA A 295 18.00 -20.36 -4.97
CA ALA A 295 18.15 -21.63 -5.67
C ALA A 295 18.63 -22.72 -4.70
N ILE A 296 18.20 -23.95 -4.97
CA ILE A 296 18.69 -25.14 -4.26
C ILE A 296 19.77 -25.78 -5.13
N GLU A 297 20.96 -25.96 -4.57
CA GLU A 297 22.11 -26.61 -5.20
C GLU A 297 22.52 -27.85 -4.40
N SER A 298 23.08 -28.86 -5.08
CA SER A 298 23.72 -30.02 -4.45
C SER A 298 22.81 -30.77 -3.47
N LEU A 299 21.59 -31.08 -3.89
CA LEU A 299 20.64 -31.82 -3.06
C LEU A 299 21.06 -33.29 -2.96
N ASN A 300 21.36 -33.73 -1.74
CA ASN A 300 21.75 -35.11 -1.42
C ASN A 300 20.81 -35.70 -0.37
N PHE A 301 20.33 -36.91 -0.63
CA PHE A 301 19.51 -37.69 0.31
C PHE A 301 20.31 -38.87 0.84
N ASP A 302 20.40 -38.95 2.17
CA ASP A 302 20.96 -40.06 2.93
C ASP A 302 19.81 -40.97 3.37
N ASP A 303 19.70 -42.13 2.72
CA ASP A 303 18.61 -43.09 2.94
C ASP A 303 18.74 -43.82 4.29
N GLU A 304 19.96 -44.00 4.80
CA GLU A 304 20.22 -44.65 6.08
C GLU A 304 19.77 -43.78 7.25
N ASN A 305 20.14 -42.50 7.22
CA ASN A 305 19.78 -41.55 8.27
C ASN A 305 18.46 -40.81 8.01
N LYS A 306 17.80 -41.08 6.87
CA LYS A 306 16.61 -40.36 6.38
C LYS A 306 16.79 -38.84 6.47
N THR A 307 17.95 -38.36 6.01
CA THR A 307 18.28 -36.93 6.03
C THR A 307 18.52 -36.39 4.63
N ILE A 308 18.06 -35.17 4.39
CA ILE A 308 18.34 -34.41 3.19
C ILE A 308 19.31 -33.28 3.54
N SER A 309 20.31 -33.09 2.68
CA SER A 309 21.24 -31.97 2.76
C SER A 309 21.27 -31.24 1.43
N PHE A 310 21.24 -29.92 1.47
CA PHE A 310 21.29 -29.10 0.26
C PHE A 310 21.86 -27.72 0.58
N LYS A 311 22.30 -27.02 -0.47
CA LYS A 311 22.78 -25.66 -0.40
C LYS A 311 21.71 -24.70 -0.90
N LEU A 312 21.27 -23.78 -0.05
CA LEU A 312 20.36 -22.72 -0.44
C LEU A 312 21.17 -21.47 -0.78
N ARG A 313 21.18 -21.05 -2.05
CA ARG A 313 21.94 -19.90 -2.54
C ARG A 313 21.02 -18.72 -2.85
N ASN A 314 21.45 -17.51 -2.48
CA ASN A 314 20.93 -16.27 -3.02
C ASN A 314 21.48 -16.05 -4.45
N ILE A 315 20.62 -16.03 -5.47
CA ILE A 315 21.04 -15.87 -6.87
C ILE A 315 20.92 -14.42 -7.38
N ARG A 316 20.72 -13.46 -6.48
CA ARG A 316 20.47 -12.06 -6.80
C ARG A 316 21.54 -11.16 -6.19
N ASP A 317 21.60 -9.94 -6.72
CA ASP A 317 22.47 -8.86 -6.24
C ASP A 317 21.86 -8.06 -5.08
N GLU A 318 20.93 -8.64 -4.33
CA GLU A 318 20.21 -8.02 -3.22
C GLU A 318 20.32 -8.84 -1.94
N LEU A 319 20.07 -8.20 -0.79
CA LEU A 319 20.03 -8.88 0.50
C LEU A 319 18.70 -9.64 0.65
N ILE A 320 18.80 -10.90 1.09
CA ILE A 320 17.63 -11.76 1.34
C ILE A 320 17.71 -12.31 2.75
N LYS A 321 16.65 -12.17 3.54
CA LYS A 321 16.58 -12.79 4.87
C LYS A 321 15.82 -14.11 4.78
N VAL A 322 16.51 -15.23 4.94
CA VAL A 322 15.86 -16.55 5.05
C VAL A 322 15.41 -16.75 6.50
N GLU A 323 14.11 -16.93 6.70
CA GLU A 323 13.51 -17.02 8.02
C GLU A 323 13.33 -18.47 8.45
N LYS A 324 12.67 -19.25 7.60
CA LYS A 324 12.27 -20.62 7.90
C LYS A 324 12.31 -21.48 6.65
N ILE A 325 12.73 -22.72 6.82
CA ILE A 325 12.65 -23.77 5.81
C ILE A 325 11.78 -24.89 6.35
N GLN A 326 10.83 -25.36 5.53
CA GLN A 326 9.88 -26.40 5.87
C GLN A 326 9.93 -27.53 4.86
N LEU A 327 9.96 -28.76 5.39
CA LEU A 327 9.99 -30.04 4.69
C LEU A 327 8.87 -30.90 5.27
N ALA A 328 7.73 -30.96 4.58
CA ALA A 328 6.52 -31.59 5.09
C ALA A 328 6.16 -31.11 6.52
N SER A 329 6.28 -31.98 7.54
CA SER A 329 6.03 -31.70 8.96
C SER A 329 7.25 -31.14 9.70
N ASN A 330 8.46 -31.27 9.16
CA ASN A 330 9.69 -30.78 9.77
C ASN A 330 9.95 -29.34 9.38
N SER A 331 10.39 -28.51 10.34
CA SER A 331 10.80 -27.14 10.04
C SER A 331 12.04 -26.72 10.80
N VAL A 332 12.90 -25.96 10.13
CA VAL A 332 14.10 -25.36 10.70
C VAL A 332 13.99 -23.84 10.57
N THR A 333 14.17 -23.16 11.70
CA THR A 333 14.31 -21.70 11.74
C THR A 333 15.77 -21.35 11.41
N VAL A 334 15.96 -20.50 10.40
CA VAL A 334 17.27 -20.09 9.91
C VAL A 334 17.62 -18.68 10.40
N ASN A 335 16.69 -17.72 10.23
CA ASN A 335 16.85 -16.31 10.61
C ASN A 335 18.20 -15.68 10.21
N ARG A 336 18.63 -15.90 8.95
CA ARG A 336 19.90 -15.39 8.43
C ARG A 336 19.70 -14.51 7.22
N VAL A 337 20.42 -13.37 7.19
CA VAL A 337 20.52 -12.52 6.00
C VAL A 337 21.65 -13.04 5.12
N LEU A 338 21.30 -13.39 3.88
CA LEU A 338 22.21 -13.80 2.83
C LEU A 338 22.60 -12.57 2.01
N LYS A 339 23.91 -12.35 1.89
CA LYS A 339 24.50 -11.41 0.94
C LYS A 339 24.30 -11.88 -0.50
N PRO A 340 24.52 -11.00 -1.49
CA PRO A 340 24.55 -11.40 -2.88
C PRO A 340 25.42 -12.63 -3.10
N HIS A 341 24.87 -13.64 -3.79
CA HIS A 341 25.56 -14.89 -4.15
C HIS A 341 26.00 -15.79 -2.98
N GLU A 342 25.66 -15.41 -1.73
CA GLU A 342 25.93 -16.21 -0.53
C GLU A 342 25.02 -17.44 -0.47
N ALA A 343 25.55 -18.53 0.08
CA ALA A 343 24.82 -19.77 0.25
C ALA A 343 24.91 -20.29 1.69
N ILE A 344 23.93 -21.09 2.07
CA ILE A 344 23.88 -21.79 3.36
C ILE A 344 23.65 -23.27 3.16
N ASP A 345 24.37 -24.09 3.92
CA ASP A 345 24.14 -25.52 3.97
C ASP A 345 22.99 -25.81 4.95
N VAL A 346 22.01 -26.58 4.48
CA VAL A 346 20.82 -26.96 5.24
C VAL A 346 20.78 -28.47 5.32
N LYS A 347 20.64 -29.02 6.53
CA LYS A 347 20.45 -30.45 6.77
C LYS A 347 19.20 -30.67 7.61
N MET A 348 18.29 -31.52 7.14
CA MET A 348 16.98 -31.77 7.76
C MET A 348 16.55 -33.22 7.57
N ASN A 349 15.68 -33.73 8.45
CA ASN A 349 15.11 -35.07 8.30
C ASN A 349 14.02 -35.06 7.21
N SER A 350 14.03 -36.08 6.34
CA SER A 350 13.09 -36.25 5.24
C SER A 350 12.80 -37.72 5.01
N GLU A 351 11.54 -38.08 4.78
CA GLU A 351 11.14 -39.45 4.43
C GLU A 351 11.26 -39.75 2.92
N SER A 352 11.46 -38.70 2.12
CA SER A 352 11.51 -38.77 0.65
C SER A 352 12.81 -38.16 0.12
N PRO A 353 13.37 -38.72 -0.97
CA PRO A 353 14.53 -38.14 -1.66
C PRO A 353 14.19 -36.84 -2.41
N THR A 354 12.92 -36.63 -2.77
CA THR A 354 12.45 -35.42 -3.48
C THR A 354 11.30 -34.76 -2.73
N PRO A 355 11.54 -34.27 -1.50
CA PRO A 355 10.49 -33.69 -0.69
C PRO A 355 10.09 -32.32 -1.25
N LEU A 356 8.88 -31.88 -0.89
CA LEU A 356 8.46 -30.50 -1.12
C LEU A 356 9.19 -29.61 -0.10
N ILE A 357 10.05 -28.72 -0.60
CA ILE A 357 10.81 -27.76 0.21
C ILE A 357 10.12 -26.40 0.10
N GLU A 358 9.65 -25.87 1.22
CA GLU A 358 9.09 -24.52 1.31
C GLU A 358 10.06 -23.61 2.04
N VAL A 359 10.46 -22.52 1.39
CA VAL A 359 11.38 -21.52 1.96
C VAL A 359 10.60 -20.23 2.17
N PHE A 360 10.52 -19.79 3.42
CA PHE A 360 9.94 -18.52 3.85
C PHE A 360 11.07 -17.52 4.05
N TYR A 361 10.99 -16.38 3.37
CA TYR A 361 12.05 -15.38 3.35
C TYR A 361 11.50 -13.97 3.12
N GLU A 362 12.29 -12.96 3.49
CA GLU A 362 11.99 -11.56 3.22
C GLU A 362 12.91 -11.01 2.12
N ILE A 363 12.33 -10.23 1.21
CA ILE A 363 13.06 -9.35 0.28
C ILE A 363 12.79 -7.90 0.65
N CYS A 364 13.70 -7.01 0.28
CA CYS A 364 13.53 -5.58 0.47
C CYS A 364 13.09 -4.89 -0.82
N ARG A 365 12.08 -4.02 -0.75
CA ARG A 365 11.63 -3.20 -1.87
C ARG A 365 11.42 -1.78 -1.38
N GLU A 366 12.05 -0.83 -2.07
CA GLU A 366 11.81 0.60 -1.81
C GLU A 366 10.34 0.95 -2.09
N ALA A 367 9.72 1.61 -1.13
CA ALA A 367 8.31 1.98 -1.20
C ALA A 367 7.99 3.30 -0.50
N ASP A 368 6.96 3.96 -0.99
CA ASP A 368 6.23 4.95 -0.21
C ASP A 368 5.05 4.26 0.47
N VAL A 369 4.94 4.39 1.79
CA VAL A 369 3.95 3.65 2.59
C VAL A 369 3.10 4.59 3.41
N ILE A 370 1.80 4.28 3.46
CA ILE A 370 0.82 4.93 4.30
C ILE A 370 0.28 3.91 5.28
N TRP A 371 0.48 4.14 6.56
CA TRP A 371 -0.09 3.32 7.62
C TRP A 371 -1.25 4.02 8.30
N PRO A 372 -2.28 3.27 8.75
CA PRO A 372 -3.23 3.79 9.70
C PRO A 372 -2.53 4.20 11.00
N ARG A 373 -2.90 5.35 11.57
CA ARG A 373 -2.35 5.88 12.83
C ARG A 373 -2.49 4.92 14.00
N ALA A 374 -3.52 4.07 13.99
CA ALA A 374 -3.74 3.05 15.01
C ALA A 374 -2.71 1.90 14.97
N LYS A 375 -2.02 1.69 13.84
CA LYS A 375 -1.08 0.56 13.62
C LYS A 375 0.38 1.01 13.56
N VAL A 376 0.67 2.27 13.85
CA VAL A 376 2.01 2.87 13.72
C VAL A 376 2.31 3.82 14.88
N LYS A 377 3.52 3.68 15.42
CA LYS A 377 4.08 4.57 16.42
C LYS A 377 5.33 5.21 15.85
N VAL A 378 5.38 6.54 15.84
CA VAL A 378 6.63 7.26 15.55
C VAL A 378 7.50 7.22 16.81
N VAL A 379 8.66 6.58 16.69
CA VAL A 379 9.58 6.37 17.82
C VAL A 379 10.49 7.59 18.01
N GLY A 380 10.94 8.20 16.91
CA GLY A 380 11.83 9.36 16.95
C GLY A 380 12.32 9.76 15.57
N LEU A 381 13.31 10.66 15.53
CA LEU A 381 14.01 11.04 14.32
C LEU A 381 15.15 10.05 14.02
N GLY A 382 15.35 9.74 12.75
CA GLY A 382 16.52 9.02 12.26
C GLY A 382 17.68 9.95 11.88
N ASP A 383 17.43 11.25 11.78
CA ASP A 383 18.42 12.27 11.48
C ASP A 383 18.54 13.34 12.57
N TYR A 384 19.66 14.08 12.54
CA TYR A 384 19.79 15.28 13.36
C TYR A 384 19.07 16.44 12.68
N PRO A 385 18.34 17.27 13.45
CA PRO A 385 17.89 18.57 12.97
C PRO A 385 19.07 19.35 12.36
N SER A 386 18.87 20.02 11.22
CA SER A 386 19.95 20.68 10.47
C SER A 386 20.78 21.67 11.31
N THR A 387 20.16 22.31 12.31
CA THR A 387 20.83 23.19 13.28
C THR A 387 21.79 22.43 14.20
N LEU A 388 21.41 21.24 14.66
CA LEU A 388 22.24 20.36 15.49
C LEU A 388 23.28 19.62 14.66
N LEU A 389 22.95 19.20 13.43
CA LEU A 389 23.92 18.58 12.53
C LEU A 389 25.09 19.52 12.26
N ARG A 390 24.82 20.81 11.98
CA ARG A 390 25.86 21.83 11.81
C ARG A 390 26.74 21.93 13.05
N SER A 391 26.16 22.02 14.26
CA SER A 391 26.97 22.15 15.47
C SER A 391 27.83 20.91 15.77
N ILE A 392 27.34 19.71 15.45
CA ILE A 392 28.12 18.45 15.54
C ILE A 392 29.27 18.45 14.54
N LEU A 393 29.01 18.83 13.28
CA LEU A 393 30.03 18.88 12.23
C LEU A 393 31.09 19.94 12.55
N PHE A 394 30.71 21.13 13.02
CA PHE A 394 31.65 22.18 13.42
C PHE A 394 32.49 21.79 14.65
N ARG A 395 31.94 21.05 15.62
CA ARG A 395 32.72 20.55 16.77
C ARG A 395 33.81 19.54 16.39
N LYS A 396 33.71 18.87 15.24
CA LYS A 396 34.79 18.01 14.71
C LYS A 396 35.91 18.78 14.01
N ILE A 397 35.68 20.02 13.58
CA ILE A 397 36.70 20.86 12.91
C ILE A 397 37.65 21.52 13.93
N PHE A 398 37.24 21.60 15.21
CA PHE A 398 38.03 22.16 16.31
C PHE A 398 38.61 21.11 17.28
N ARG A 399 38.76 19.85 16.83
CA ARG A 399 39.44 18.79 17.60
C ARG A 399 40.68 18.30 16.90
#